data_AF-A0A382KPE5-F1
#
_entry.id   AF-A0A382KPE5-F1
#
_cell.length_a   1.000
_cell.length_b   1.000
_cell.length_c   1.000
_cell.angle_alpha   90.00
_cell.angle_beta   90.00
_cell.angle_gamma   90.00
#
_symmetry.space_group_name_H-M   'P 1'
#
loop_
_entity.id
_entity.type
_entity.pdbx_description
1 polymer ?
#
loop_
_entity_poly.entity_id
_entity_poly.type
_entity_poly.pdbx_seq_one_letter_code
_entity_poly.pdbx_strand_id
1 'polypeptide(L)'
;MSCDDGQEENLKELASHLNEKFNELKSNLGNIGENKLLLISSIKVVDEYFDLVKKIESKKNEFNNLSEKFKELKSLVIDYKKDKDNEINKL
;
A
#
# COMPACT_ATOMS: atom_id res chain seq x y z
N MET A 1 27.32 15.95 3.02
CA MET A 1 25.86 15.70 3.06
C MET A 1 25.63 15.03 4.39
N SER A 2 25.14 15.80 5.35
CA SER A 2 25.06 15.38 6.74
C SER A 2 23.90 14.39 6.89
N CYS A 3 24.20 13.09 6.92
CA CYS A 3 23.26 12.11 7.44
C CYS A 3 23.32 12.19 8.97
N ASP A 4 22.16 12.30 9.61
CA ASP A 4 22.07 12.07 11.06
C ASP A 4 22.31 10.57 11.33
N ASP A 5 22.89 10.24 12.49
CA ASP A 5 23.16 8.84 12.88
C ASP A 5 21.87 7.99 12.78
N GLY A 6 21.91 6.95 11.95
CA GLY A 6 20.77 6.08 11.63
C GLY A 6 20.13 6.31 10.25
N GLN A 7 20.38 7.44 9.59
CA GLN A 7 19.91 7.66 8.20
C GLN A 7 20.79 6.97 7.15
N GLU A 8 22.05 6.69 7.49
CA GLU A 8 23.02 6.11 6.57
C GLU A 8 22.61 4.72 6.07
N GLU A 9 22.05 3.88 6.96
CA GLU A 9 21.62 2.52 6.61
C GLU A 9 20.42 2.54 5.65
N ASN A 10 19.41 3.37 5.95
CA ASN A 10 18.25 3.55 5.07
C ASN A 10 18.68 4.07 3.69
N LEU A 11 19.64 5.00 3.65
CA LEU A 11 20.14 5.54 2.38
C LEU A 11 20.88 4.46 1.57
N LYS A 12 21.65 3.59 2.24
CA LYS A 12 22.33 2.45 1.60
C LYS A 12 21.33 1.46 1.01
N GLU A 13 20.27 1.13 1.74
CA GLU A 13 19.21 0.23 1.26
C GLU A 13 18.49 0.82 0.03
N LEU A 14 18.10 2.09 0.09
CA LEU A 14 17.47 2.79 -1.04
C LEU A 14 18.40 2.85 -2.26
N ALA A 15 19.68 3.12 -2.04
CA ALA A 15 20.68 3.11 -3.11
C ALA A 15 20.86 1.71 -3.70
N SER A 16 20.85 0.65 -2.88
CA SER A 16 20.91 -0.74 -3.33
C SER A 16 19.72 -1.08 -4.23
N HIS A 17 18.50 -0.73 -3.81
CA HIS A 17 17.30 -0.96 -4.61
C HIS A 17 17.31 -0.22 -5.95
N LEU A 18 17.75 1.05 -5.97
CA LEU A 18 17.90 1.78 -7.22
C LEU A 18 18.97 1.14 -8.13
N ASN A 19 20.08 0.70 -7.54
CA ASN A 19 21.17 0.06 -8.26
C ASN A 19 20.77 -1.30 -8.85
N GLU A 20 19.97 -2.10 -8.13
CA GLU A 20 19.40 -3.35 -8.66
C GLU A 20 18.58 -3.10 -9.92
N LYS A 21 17.65 -2.14 -9.88
CA LYS A 21 16.81 -1.76 -11.03
C LYS A 21 17.65 -1.22 -12.20
N PHE A 22 18.67 -0.42 -11.88
CA PHE A 22 19.60 0.10 -12.89
C PHE A 22 20.35 -1.04 -13.58
N ASN A 23 20.88 -1.99 -12.82
CA ASN A 23 21.63 -3.12 -13.36
C ASN A 23 20.73 -4.08 -14.16
N GLU A 24 19.50 -4.29 -13.72
CA GLU A 24 18.47 -5.03 -14.47
C GLU A 24 18.22 -4.36 -15.83
N LEU A 25 18.00 -3.04 -15.85
CA LEU A 25 17.80 -2.29 -17.09
C LEU A 25 19.04 -2.29 -17.98
N LYS A 26 20.25 -2.19 -17.40
CA LYS A 26 21.52 -2.29 -18.13
C LYS A 26 21.68 -3.66 -18.79
N SER A 27 21.30 -4.73 -18.08
CA SER A 27 21.30 -6.09 -18.61
C SER A 27 20.29 -6.28 -19.76
N ASN A 28 19.09 -5.70 -19.63
CA ASN A 28 18.01 -5.87 -20.60
C ASN A 28 18.14 -4.99 -21.85
N LEU A 29 18.67 -3.78 -21.70
CA LEU A 29 18.71 -2.77 -22.77
C LEU A 29 20.10 -2.62 -23.41
N GLY A 30 21.13 -3.24 -22.84
CA GLY A 30 22.49 -3.21 -23.38
C GLY A 30 23.16 -1.84 -23.25
N ASN A 31 24.02 -1.49 -24.23
CA ASN A 31 24.86 -0.27 -24.21
C ASN A 31 24.08 1.02 -24.52
N ILE A 32 23.05 1.31 -23.73
CA ILE A 32 22.46 2.65 -23.60
C ILE A 32 23.31 3.46 -22.61
N GLY A 33 23.48 4.76 -22.88
CA GLY A 33 24.26 5.63 -22.00
C GLY A 33 23.74 5.62 -20.55
N GLU A 34 24.65 5.55 -19.58
CA GLU A 34 24.31 5.35 -18.17
C GLU A 34 23.39 6.43 -17.60
N ASN A 35 23.53 7.69 -18.03
CA ASN A 35 22.62 8.77 -17.62
C ASN A 35 21.15 8.51 -18.05
N LYS A 36 20.94 7.90 -19.22
CA LYS A 36 19.60 7.54 -19.70
C LYS A 36 19.05 6.35 -18.90
N LEU A 37 19.88 5.35 -18.63
CA LEU A 37 19.50 4.22 -17.78
C LEU A 37 19.13 4.67 -16.36
N LEU A 38 19.89 5.60 -15.78
CA LEU A 38 19.60 6.16 -14.46
C LEU A 38 18.26 6.90 -14.46
N LEU A 39 18.02 7.76 -15.46
CA LEU A 39 16.75 8.46 -15.61
C LEU A 39 15.57 7.48 -15.71
N ILE A 40 15.68 6.45 -16.54
CA ILE A 40 14.63 5.44 -16.69
C ILE A 40 14.42 4.68 -15.37
N SER A 41 15.50 4.31 -14.68
CA SER A 41 15.46 3.61 -13.39
C SER A 41 14.74 4.45 -12.33
N SER A 42 15.07 5.75 -12.24
CA SER A 42 14.42 6.68 -11.33
C SER A 42 12.93 6.85 -11.64
N ILE A 43 12.56 7.00 -12.92
CA ILE A 43 11.16 7.09 -13.34
C ILE A 43 10.41 5.81 -12.95
N LYS A 44 11.00 4.64 -13.17
CA LYS A 44 10.38 3.34 -12.84
C LYS A 44 10.13 3.19 -11.33
N VAL A 45 11.07 3.62 -10.48
CA VAL A 45 10.87 3.64 -9.02
C VAL A 45 9.71 4.55 -8.63
N VAL A 46 9.62 5.73 -9.25
CA VAL A 46 8.52 6.68 -8.98
C VAL A 46 7.17 6.10 -9.42
N ASP A 47 7.12 5.46 -10.59
CA ASP A 47 5.91 4.80 -11.10
C ASP A 47 5.43 3.69 -10.17
N GLU A 48 6.35 2.81 -9.74
CA GLU A 48 6.05 1.74 -8.77
C GLU A 48 5.53 2.31 -7.44
N TYR A 49 6.10 3.41 -6.96
CA TYR A 49 5.62 4.10 -5.76
C TYR A 49 4.17 4.57 -5.94
N PHE A 50 3.84 5.24 -7.05
CA PHE A 50 2.48 5.71 -7.30
C PHE A 50 1.48 4.56 -7.43
N ASP A 51 1.88 3.44 -8.02
CA ASP A 51 1.04 2.26 -8.10
C ASP A 51 0.80 1.60 -6.74
N LEU A 52 1.78 1.61 -5.84
CA LEU A 52 1.59 1.19 -4.45
C LEU A 52 0.60 2.11 -3.73
N VAL A 53 0.71 3.42 -3.90
CA VAL A 53 -0.23 4.39 -3.31
C VAL A 53 -1.66 4.11 -3.76
N LYS A 54 -1.90 3.92 -5.08
CA LYS A 54 -3.22 3.56 -5.62
C LYS A 54 -3.76 2.25 -5.02
N LYS A 55 -2.91 1.23 -4.89
CA LYS A 55 -3.29 -0.07 -4.30
C LYS A 55 -3.69 0.08 -2.83
N ILE A 56 -2.94 0.88 -2.05
CA ILE A 56 -3.26 1.17 -0.65
C ILE A 56 -4.61 1.88 -0.55
N GLU A 57 -4.87 2.87 -1.40
CA GLU A 57 -6.14 3.59 -1.43
C GLU A 57 -7.32 2.66 -1.75
N SER A 58 -7.18 1.80 -2.76
CA SER A 58 -8.18 0.77 -3.07
C SER A 58 -8.45 -0.15 -1.89
N LYS A 59 -7.39 -0.64 -1.23
CA LYS A 59 -7.50 -1.54 -0.07
C LYS A 59 -8.16 -0.86 1.12
N LYS A 60 -7.88 0.43 1.34
CA LYS A 60 -8.55 1.23 2.37
C LYS A 60 -10.05 1.37 2.10
N ASN A 61 -10.45 1.56 0.85
CA ASN A 61 -11.85 1.63 0.47
C ASN A 61 -12.57 0.28 0.66
N GLU A 62 -11.93 -0.82 0.26
CA GLU A 62 -12.44 -2.18 0.51
C GLU A 62 -12.62 -2.45 2.01
N PHE A 63 -11.64 -2.07 2.83
CA PHE A 63 -11.70 -2.22 4.28
C PHE A 63 -12.83 -1.40 4.91
N ASN A 64 -13.00 -0.14 4.49
CA ASN A 64 -14.08 0.71 4.97
C ASN A 64 -15.45 0.12 4.63
N ASN A 65 -15.64 -0.37 3.40
CA ASN A 65 -16.87 -1.03 2.99
C ASN A 65 -17.16 -2.28 3.84
N LEU A 66 -16.12 -3.08 4.13
CA LEU A 66 -16.27 -4.25 5.01
C LEU A 66 -16.65 -3.85 6.44
N SER A 67 -16.04 -2.78 6.96
CA SER A 67 -16.33 -2.22 8.27
C SER A 67 -17.79 -1.75 8.38
N GLU A 68 -18.30 -1.06 7.36
CA GLU A 68 -19.71 -0.63 7.34
C GLU A 68 -20.67 -1.83 7.33
N LYS A 69 -20.42 -2.85 6.49
CA LYS A 69 -21.22 -4.09 6.49
C LYS A 69 -21.22 -4.80 7.84
N PHE A 70 -20.10 -4.77 8.55
CA PHE A 70 -20.01 -5.35 9.89
C PHE A 70 -20.87 -4.57 10.90
N LYS A 71 -20.90 -3.24 10.81
CA LYS A 71 -21.79 -2.40 11.64
C LYS A 71 -23.26 -2.65 11.34
N GLU A 72 -23.62 -2.76 10.06
CA GLU A 72 -24.99 -3.10 9.64
C GLU A 72 -25.42 -4.46 10.22
N LEU A 73 -24.58 -5.48 10.09
CA LEU A 73 -24.85 -6.80 10.65
C LEU A 73 -25.02 -6.74 12.17
N LYS A 74 -24.17 -5.99 12.88
CA LYS A 74 -24.29 -5.78 14.32
C LYS A 74 -25.62 -5.13 14.69
N SER A 75 -26.08 -4.11 13.95
CA SER A 75 -27.37 -3.48 14.18
C SER A 75 -28.50 -4.49 14.02
N LEU A 76 -28.52 -5.24 12.91
CA LEU A 76 -29.54 -6.25 12.64
C LEU A 76 -29.65 -7.30 13.74
N VAL A 77 -28.51 -7.75 14.30
CA VAL A 77 -28.49 -8.71 15.41
C VAL A 77 -29.08 -8.09 16.69
N ILE A 78 -28.77 -6.82 16.99
CA ILE A 78 -29.33 -6.11 18.15
C ILE A 78 -30.84 -5.93 18.00
N ASP A 79 -31.29 -5.51 16.82
CA ASP A 79 -32.71 -5.28 16.52
C ASP A 79 -33.49 -6.59 16.62
N TYR A 80 -32.99 -7.68 16.03
CA TYR A 80 -33.60 -9.01 16.14
C TYR A 80 -33.72 -9.48 17.59
N LYS A 81 -32.68 -9.28 18.41
CA LYS A 81 -32.73 -9.63 19.84
C LYS A 81 -33.81 -8.83 20.57
N LYS A 82 -33.87 -7.51 20.33
CA LYS A 82 -34.84 -6.62 20.96
C LYS A 82 -36.28 -7.00 20.61
N ASP A 83 -36.53 -7.35 19.35
CA ASP A 83 -37.84 -7.81 18.90
C ASP A 83 -38.25 -9.12 19.59
N LYS A 84 -37.32 -10.07 19.73
CA LYS A 84 -37.55 -11.32 20.47
C LYS A 84 -37.84 -11.10 21.95
N ASP A 85 -37.08 -10.22 22.61
CA ASP A 85 -37.31 -9.87 24.01
C ASP A 85 -38.70 -9.24 24.21
N ASN A 86 -39.15 -8.40 23.26
CA ASN A 86 -40.48 -7.78 23.28
C ASN A 86 -41.62 -8.79 23.07
N GLU A 87 -41.43 -9.80 22.20
CA GLU A 87 -42.39 -10.88 22.01
C GLU A 87 -42.57 -11.71 23.31
N ILE A 88 -41.47 -12.02 24.00
CA ILE A 88 -41.50 -12.77 25.26
C ILE A 88 -42.22 -12.00 26.36
N ASN A 89 -41.98 -10.70 26.49
CA ASN A 89 -42.61 -9.86 27.53
C ASN A 89 -44.12 -9.63 27.32
N LYS A 90 -44.67 -9.97 26.14
CA LYS A 90 -46.10 -9.86 25.83
C LYS A 90 -46.88 -11.16 26.07
N LEU A 91 -46.19 -12.26 26.41
CA LEU A 91 -46.76 -13.55 26.79
C LEU A 91 -46.94 -13.64 28.30
#